data_AF-A0A537CBJ5-F1
#
_entry.id   AF-A0A537CBJ5-F1
#
_cell.length_a   1.000
_cell.length_b   1.000
_cell.length_c   1.000
_cell.angle_alpha   90.00
_cell.angle_beta   90.00
_cell.angle_gamma   90.00
#
_symmetry.space_group_name_H-M   'P 1'
#
loop_
_entity.id
_entity.type
_entity.pdbx_description
1 polymer ?
#
loop_
_entity_poly.entity_id
_entity_poly.type
_entity_poly.pdbx_seq_one_letter_code
_entity_poly.pdbx_strand_id
1 'polypeptide(L)'
;MNCAERLVEIFGSQAELARAFQLDRAVVHNWVKVGYVPARWAGEVERLTQGRISAVEVINEASAKNPVRVKSRPGDAPFGILSETDPMSQYTPAKRIYSFHPPQRTLMGPGPTEIHPRVLTTMSQPAIGYLDPVFVEMMEELKSLLRYVYQTKNPLTFPLSGPGSVGMEYCFVNMVVPGDKVIVCQNGVFGGRMLENAARCGGSPVVVEDKWGEPVDPQKLEDALKKNK
;
A
#
# COMPACT_ATOMS: atom_id res chain seq x y z
N MET A 1 24.71 -3.28 30.04
CA MET A 1 25.40 -4.26 29.19
C MET A 1 24.83 -4.21 27.80
N ASN A 2 25.68 -4.31 26.79
CA ASN A 2 25.24 -4.43 25.39
C ASN A 2 24.76 -5.85 25.08
N CYS A 3 24.10 -6.06 23.94
CA CYS A 3 23.56 -7.36 23.52
C CYS A 3 24.66 -8.43 23.45
N ALA A 4 25.89 -8.08 23.06
CA ALA A 4 27.00 -9.03 22.98
C ALA A 4 27.46 -9.50 24.38
N GLU A 5 27.53 -8.61 25.36
CA GLU A 5 27.82 -8.95 26.76
C GLU A 5 26.70 -9.80 27.38
N ARG A 6 25.45 -9.40 27.16
CA ARG A 6 24.27 -10.15 27.64
C ARG A 6 24.21 -11.56 27.06
N LEU A 7 24.60 -11.74 25.80
CA LEU A 7 24.71 -13.08 25.20
C LEU A 7 25.78 -13.92 25.89
N VAL A 8 26.94 -13.35 26.25
CA VAL A 8 27.97 -14.09 26.98
C VAL A 8 27.47 -14.50 28.37
N GLU A 9 26.69 -13.66 29.05
CA GLU A 9 26.06 -14.03 30.33
C GLU A 9 25.03 -15.15 30.19
N ILE A 10 24.17 -15.07 29.16
CA ILE A 10 23.12 -16.09 28.93
C ILE A 10 23.73 -17.46 28.63
N PHE A 11 24.81 -17.48 27.84
CA PHE A 11 25.45 -18.72 27.38
C PHE A 11 26.66 -19.15 28.24
N GLY A 12 27.01 -18.39 29.28
CA GLY A 12 28.11 -18.70 30.21
C GLY A 12 29.51 -18.31 29.72
N SER A 13 29.80 -18.49 28.42
CA SER A 13 31.10 -18.13 27.84
C SER A 13 31.02 -17.80 26.35
N GLN A 14 32.03 -17.07 25.83
CA GLN A 14 32.15 -16.81 24.38
C GLN A 14 32.27 -18.11 23.56
N ALA A 15 32.82 -19.18 24.15
CA ALA A 15 32.97 -20.47 23.47
C ALA A 15 31.64 -21.24 23.37
N GLU A 16 30.82 -21.18 24.42
CA GLU A 16 29.47 -21.77 24.41
C GLU A 16 28.52 -20.99 23.49
N LEU A 17 28.62 -19.65 23.51
CA LEU A 17 27.92 -18.79 22.58
C LEU A 17 28.29 -19.10 21.11
N ALA A 18 29.59 -19.25 20.81
CA ALA A 18 30.04 -19.61 19.46
C ALA A 18 29.50 -20.99 19.02
N ARG A 19 29.49 -21.98 19.92
CA ARG A 19 28.90 -23.31 19.65
C ARG A 19 27.40 -23.24 19.39
N ALA A 20 26.67 -22.47 20.20
CA ALA A 20 25.22 -22.32 20.05
C ALA A 20 24.81 -21.69 18.71
N PHE A 21 25.61 -20.72 18.23
CA PHE A 21 25.38 -20.03 16.95
C PHE A 21 26.05 -20.71 15.75
N GLN A 22 26.78 -21.81 15.95
CA GLN A 22 27.60 -22.48 14.92
C GLN A 22 28.58 -21.51 14.22
N LEU A 23 29.23 -20.66 15.02
CA LEU A 23 30.17 -19.65 14.58
C LEU A 23 31.60 -19.94 15.03
N ASP A 24 32.56 -19.37 14.31
CA ASP A 24 33.94 -19.30 14.79
C ASP A 24 34.00 -18.40 16.05
N ARG A 25 34.78 -18.83 17.05
CA ARG A 25 34.99 -18.09 18.29
C ARG A 25 35.53 -16.68 18.04
N ALA A 26 36.30 -16.47 16.98
CA ALA A 26 36.80 -15.15 16.57
C ALA A 26 35.65 -14.19 16.21
N VAL A 27 34.54 -14.68 15.65
CA VAL A 27 33.37 -13.87 15.31
C VAL A 27 32.69 -13.36 16.58
N VAL A 28 32.46 -14.26 17.55
CA VAL A 28 31.86 -13.92 18.85
C VAL A 28 32.79 -13.01 19.67
N HIS A 29 34.08 -13.31 19.67
CA HIS A 29 35.08 -12.44 20.30
C HIS A 29 35.04 -11.04 19.71
N ASN A 30 34.90 -10.92 18.39
CA ASN A 30 34.77 -9.63 17.75
C ASN A 30 33.48 -8.89 18.17
N TRP A 31 32.34 -9.57 18.35
CA TRP A 31 31.10 -8.94 18.84
C TRP A 31 31.28 -8.32 20.22
N VAL A 32 31.92 -9.04 21.14
CA VAL A 32 32.21 -8.53 22.49
C VAL A 32 33.21 -7.37 22.42
N LYS A 33 34.27 -7.51 21.61
CA LYS A 33 35.30 -6.47 21.42
C LYS A 33 34.74 -5.17 20.84
N VAL A 34 33.87 -5.24 19.85
CA VAL A 34 33.21 -4.06 19.23
C VAL A 34 32.00 -3.58 20.05
N GLY A 35 31.50 -4.43 20.95
CA GLY A 35 30.39 -4.17 21.85
C GLY A 35 29.04 -4.04 21.14
N TYR A 36 28.79 -4.85 20.11
CA TYR A 36 27.46 -5.04 19.51
C TYR A 36 27.37 -6.36 18.73
N VAL A 37 26.15 -6.86 18.56
CA VAL A 37 25.84 -8.00 17.68
C VAL A 37 25.30 -7.48 16.35
N PRO A 38 25.83 -7.88 15.18
CA PRO A 38 25.34 -7.38 13.89
C PRO A 38 23.85 -7.71 13.64
N ALA A 39 23.10 -6.77 13.08
CA ALA A 39 21.64 -6.88 12.86
C ALA A 39 21.19 -8.16 12.12
N ARG A 40 22.03 -8.72 11.24
CA ARG A 40 21.75 -10.00 10.55
C ARG A 40 21.54 -11.20 11.50
N TRP A 41 22.03 -11.10 12.73
CA TRP A 41 21.88 -12.14 13.76
C TRP A 41 20.66 -11.92 14.66
N ALA A 42 19.89 -10.85 14.47
CA ALA A 42 18.80 -10.49 15.38
C ALA A 42 17.74 -11.59 15.56
N GLY A 43 17.28 -12.20 14.47
CA GLY A 43 16.31 -13.30 14.54
C GLY A 43 16.87 -14.55 15.24
N GLU A 44 18.14 -14.84 15.01
CA GLU A 44 18.82 -15.98 15.63
C GLU A 44 19.09 -15.76 17.12
N VAL A 45 19.42 -14.52 17.51
CA VAL A 45 19.54 -14.10 18.91
C VAL A 45 18.21 -14.25 19.64
N GLU A 46 17.12 -13.76 19.06
CA GLU A 46 15.79 -13.86 19.67
C GLU A 46 15.36 -15.31 19.85
N ARG A 47 15.62 -16.14 18.83
CA ARG A 47 15.32 -17.58 18.84
C ARG A 47 16.14 -18.31 19.92
N LEU A 48 17.46 -18.13 19.94
CA LEU A 48 18.36 -18.87 20.84
C LEU A 48 18.30 -18.38 22.28
N THR A 49 17.94 -17.12 22.51
CA THR A 49 17.73 -16.57 23.86
C THR A 49 16.30 -16.73 24.36
N GLN A 50 15.40 -17.35 23.56
CA GLN A 50 13.98 -17.51 23.87
C GLN A 50 13.30 -16.17 24.23
N GLY A 51 13.62 -15.12 23.46
CA GLY A 51 13.06 -13.77 23.66
C GLY A 51 13.65 -12.96 24.81
N ARG A 52 14.67 -13.46 25.54
CA ARG A 52 15.37 -12.66 26.57
C ARG A 52 16.12 -11.47 25.98
N ILE A 53 16.54 -11.57 24.72
CA ILE A 53 17.02 -10.45 23.91
C ILE A 53 16.16 -10.44 22.64
N SER A 54 15.35 -9.40 22.46
CA SER A 54 14.46 -9.30 21.29
C SER A 54 15.23 -8.96 20.01
N ALA A 55 14.71 -9.36 18.86
CA ALA A 55 15.32 -9.04 17.57
C ALA A 55 15.38 -7.51 17.36
N VAL A 56 14.36 -6.79 17.79
CA VAL A 56 14.28 -5.31 17.73
C VAL A 56 15.40 -4.66 18.55
N GLU A 57 15.70 -5.20 19.73
CA GLU A 57 16.79 -4.70 20.58
C GLU A 57 18.15 -4.83 19.90
N VAL A 58 18.44 -6.00 19.32
CA VAL A 58 19.68 -6.25 18.57
C VAL A 58 19.79 -5.32 17.35
N ILE A 59 18.69 -5.11 16.62
CA ILE A 59 18.66 -4.21 15.45
C ILE A 59 18.92 -2.77 15.87
N ASN A 60 18.31 -2.30 16.96
CA ASN A 60 18.49 -0.94 17.47
C ASN A 60 19.92 -0.71 17.95
N GLU A 61 20.50 -1.65 18.71
CA GLU A 61 21.88 -1.56 19.19
C GLU A 61 22.89 -1.59 18.03
N ALA A 62 22.70 -2.51 17.07
CA ALA A 62 23.54 -2.59 15.88
C ALA A 62 23.47 -1.30 15.06
N SER A 63 22.28 -0.72 14.91
CA SER A 63 22.04 0.53 14.17
C SER A 63 22.60 1.75 14.90
N ALA A 64 22.68 1.73 16.24
CA ALA A 64 23.32 2.80 17.01
C ALA A 64 24.85 2.75 16.91
N LYS A 65 25.44 1.55 16.95
CA LYS A 65 26.90 1.35 16.93
C LYS A 65 27.53 1.43 15.55
N ASN A 66 26.90 0.77 14.58
CA ASN A 66 27.31 0.80 13.20
C ASN A 66 26.05 1.03 12.38
N PRO A 67 25.56 2.29 12.31
CA PRO A 67 24.36 2.60 11.54
C PRO A 67 24.50 1.91 10.20
N VAL A 68 23.42 1.26 9.76
CA VAL A 68 23.33 0.71 8.41
C VAL A 68 23.55 1.88 7.48
N ARG A 69 24.82 2.16 7.20
CA ARG A 69 25.23 2.98 6.09
C ARG A 69 24.87 2.07 4.96
N VAL A 70 23.72 2.35 4.35
CA VAL A 70 23.56 2.12 2.93
C VAL A 70 24.67 2.94 2.29
N LYS A 71 25.89 2.37 2.29
CA LYS A 71 26.98 2.85 1.47
C LYS A 71 26.46 2.56 0.08
N SER A 72 25.81 3.56 -0.52
CA SER A 72 26.06 3.80 -1.92
C SER A 72 27.59 3.81 -2.02
N ARG A 73 28.15 2.77 -2.63
CA ARG A 73 29.59 2.67 -2.87
C ARG A 73 29.99 4.03 -3.49
N PRO A 74 31.00 4.74 -2.97
CA PRO A 74 31.56 5.87 -3.70
C PRO A 74 32.22 5.25 -4.94
N GLY A 75 31.48 5.21 -6.05
CA GLY A 75 31.86 4.49 -7.28
C GLY A 75 30.72 3.73 -7.93
N ASP A 76 29.80 3.14 -7.15
CA ASP A 76 28.63 2.43 -7.68
C ASP A 76 27.37 3.15 -7.24
N ALA A 77 27.08 4.25 -7.94
CA ALA A 77 25.68 4.51 -8.21
C ALA A 77 25.21 3.37 -9.16
N PRO A 78 24.05 2.73 -8.93
CA PRO A 78 23.58 1.62 -9.78
C PRO A 78 23.39 2.04 -11.25
N PHE A 79 23.39 3.35 -11.49
CA PHE A 79 23.74 4.03 -12.72
C PHE A 79 24.97 4.86 -12.37
N GLY A 80 26.13 4.64 -12.98
CA GLY A 80 27.42 5.22 -12.56
C GLY A 80 27.39 6.75 -12.30
N ILE A 81 28.49 7.31 -11.79
CA ILE A 81 28.66 8.77 -11.81
C ILE A 81 28.48 9.18 -13.28
N LEU A 82 27.36 9.85 -13.57
CA LEU A 82 27.01 10.27 -14.91
C LEU A 82 28.14 11.18 -15.39
N SER A 83 28.97 10.65 -16.28
CA SER A 83 29.94 11.44 -17.01
C SER A 83 29.17 12.53 -17.77
N GLU A 84 29.74 13.71 -17.93
CA GLU A 84 29.17 14.77 -18.79
C GLU A 84 28.94 14.30 -20.25
N THR A 85 29.48 13.13 -20.62
CA THR A 85 29.28 12.46 -21.90
C THR A 85 28.08 11.48 -21.92
N ASP A 86 27.30 11.34 -20.85
CA ASP A 86 26.09 10.51 -20.87
C ASP A 86 24.97 11.25 -21.63
N PRO A 87 24.48 10.73 -22.77
CA PRO A 87 23.40 11.36 -23.53
C PRO A 87 22.09 11.49 -22.73
N MET A 88 21.94 10.76 -21.62
CA MET A 88 20.80 10.88 -20.70
C MET A 88 21.01 11.92 -19.58
N SER A 89 22.17 12.57 -19.52
CA SER A 89 22.50 13.63 -18.55
C SER A 89 21.44 14.74 -18.52
N GLN A 90 20.90 15.15 -19.67
CA GLN A 90 19.84 16.16 -19.76
C GLN A 90 18.52 15.75 -19.07
N TYR A 91 18.28 14.45 -18.90
CA TYR A 91 17.11 13.92 -18.20
C TYR A 91 17.38 13.61 -16.73
N THR A 92 18.63 13.80 -16.28
CA THR A 92 19.01 13.53 -14.90
C THR A 92 18.34 14.57 -13.99
N PRO A 93 17.64 14.12 -12.94
CA PRO A 93 17.05 15.06 -11.99
C PRO A 93 18.11 15.98 -11.39
N ALA A 94 17.86 17.29 -11.42
CA ALA A 94 18.75 18.29 -10.82
C ALA A 94 18.97 18.09 -9.30
N LYS A 95 18.07 17.35 -8.65
CA LYS A 95 18.17 16.97 -7.24
C LYS A 95 18.26 15.46 -7.11
N ARG A 96 19.12 15.01 -6.19
CA ARG A 96 19.19 13.60 -5.80
C ARG A 96 17.89 13.19 -5.14
N ILE A 97 17.25 12.16 -5.70
CA ILE A 97 15.99 11.60 -5.19
C ILE A 97 16.32 10.47 -4.20
N TYR A 98 15.70 10.50 -3.03
CA TYR A 98 15.80 9.47 -2.00
C TYR A 98 14.50 8.69 -1.90
N SER A 99 14.55 7.49 -1.32
CA SER A 99 13.35 6.72 -0.99
C SER A 99 12.41 7.56 -0.14
N PHE A 100 11.15 7.65 -0.58
CA PHE A 100 10.13 8.38 0.13
C PHE A 100 9.60 7.55 1.29
N HIS A 101 9.74 8.08 2.51
CA HIS A 101 9.14 7.53 3.72
C HIS A 101 8.06 8.50 4.19
N PRO A 102 6.77 8.23 3.91
CA PRO A 102 5.72 9.15 4.29
C PRO A 102 5.64 9.26 5.81
N PRO A 103 5.38 10.46 6.35
CA PRO A 103 5.20 10.61 7.78
C PRO A 103 3.87 9.97 8.20
N GLN A 104 3.82 9.40 9.41
CA GLN A 104 2.58 8.85 9.94
C GLN A 104 1.57 9.97 10.23
N ARG A 105 0.32 9.77 9.80
CA ARG A 105 -0.78 10.73 9.92
C ARG A 105 -2.07 9.99 10.21
N THR A 106 -2.83 10.49 11.16
CA THR A 106 -4.21 10.06 11.39
C THR A 106 -5.12 10.78 10.40
N LEU A 107 -5.87 10.02 9.60
CA LEU A 107 -6.71 10.55 8.52
C LEU A 107 -8.17 10.63 8.97
N MET A 108 -8.60 11.82 9.39
CA MET A 108 -9.98 12.10 9.87
C MET A 108 -10.82 12.92 8.87
N GLY A 109 -10.34 13.05 7.63
CA GLY A 109 -11.07 13.73 6.55
C GLY A 109 -12.09 12.83 5.85
N PRO A 110 -12.75 13.32 4.78
CA PRO A 110 -13.74 12.54 4.01
C PRO A 110 -13.12 11.41 3.16
N GLY A 111 -11.79 11.27 3.18
CA GLY A 111 -11.05 10.26 2.45
C GLY A 111 -9.69 10.78 1.98
N PRO A 112 -8.72 9.88 1.73
CA PRO A 112 -8.77 8.45 2.05
C PRO A 112 -8.72 8.19 3.58
N THR A 113 -9.05 6.97 4.00
CA THR A 113 -8.91 6.53 5.41
C THR A 113 -7.61 5.76 5.62
N GLU A 114 -7.21 5.56 6.88
CA GLU A 114 -6.08 4.70 7.21
C GLU A 114 -6.32 3.26 6.73
N ILE A 115 -5.29 2.63 6.17
CA ILE A 115 -5.35 1.27 5.67
C ILE A 115 -5.05 0.31 6.83
N HIS A 116 -5.92 -0.67 7.06
CA HIS A 116 -5.73 -1.66 8.11
C HIS A 116 -4.37 -2.41 7.93
N PRO A 117 -3.57 -2.63 9.00
CA PRO A 117 -2.23 -3.23 8.89
C PRO A 117 -2.16 -4.56 8.12
N ARG A 118 -3.20 -5.39 8.25
CA ARG A 118 -3.33 -6.64 7.47
C ARG A 118 -3.31 -6.39 5.95
N VAL A 119 -4.01 -5.36 5.48
CA VAL A 119 -4.07 -5.01 4.05
C VAL A 119 -2.73 -4.45 3.57
N LEU A 120 -2.07 -3.60 4.36
CA LEU A 120 -0.73 -3.10 4.04
C LEU A 120 0.29 -4.24 3.90
N THR A 121 0.24 -5.23 4.79
CA THR A 121 1.12 -6.42 4.75
C THR A 121 0.85 -7.28 3.51
N THR A 122 -0.42 -7.38 3.08
CA THR A 122 -0.78 -8.10 1.84
C THR A 122 -0.32 -7.34 0.59
N MET A 123 -0.41 -6.01 0.59
CA MET A 123 0.05 -5.18 -0.54
C MET A 123 1.57 -5.24 -0.78
N SER A 124 2.37 -5.66 0.20
CA SER A 124 3.82 -5.85 0.05
C SER A 124 4.22 -7.25 -0.43
N GLN A 125 3.27 -8.15 -0.69
CA GLN A 125 3.57 -9.51 -1.15
C GLN A 125 4.03 -9.51 -2.62
N PRO A 126 4.77 -10.56 -3.06
CA PRO A 126 5.19 -10.69 -4.46
C PRO A 126 4.02 -10.72 -5.43
N ALA A 127 4.24 -10.22 -6.65
CA ALA A 127 3.27 -10.33 -7.72
C ALA A 127 3.11 -11.78 -8.18
N ILE A 128 1.89 -12.14 -8.58
CA ILE A 128 1.55 -13.40 -9.24
C ILE A 128 1.05 -13.13 -10.66
N GLY A 129 1.14 -14.14 -11.54
CA GLY A 129 0.64 -14.03 -12.90
C GLY A 129 -0.88 -13.85 -12.92
N TYR A 130 -1.41 -12.98 -13.78
CA TYR A 130 -2.86 -12.68 -13.82
C TYR A 130 -3.72 -13.84 -14.38
N LEU A 131 -3.09 -14.85 -14.98
CA LEU A 131 -3.72 -16.11 -15.42
C LEU A 131 -3.34 -17.30 -14.54
N ASP A 132 -2.59 -17.06 -13.46
CA ASP A 132 -2.25 -18.11 -12.50
C ASP A 132 -3.54 -18.66 -11.87
N PRO A 133 -3.71 -19.99 -11.77
CA PRO A 133 -4.89 -20.58 -11.14
C PRO A 133 -5.19 -20.03 -9.74
N VAL A 134 -4.16 -19.72 -8.94
CA VAL A 134 -4.31 -19.14 -7.60
C VAL A 134 -4.91 -17.73 -7.68
N PHE A 135 -4.54 -16.94 -8.70
CA PHE A 135 -5.14 -15.63 -8.93
C PHE A 135 -6.62 -15.74 -9.30
N VAL A 136 -6.95 -16.69 -10.19
CA VAL A 136 -8.32 -16.92 -10.65
C VAL A 136 -9.24 -17.34 -9.50
N GLU A 137 -8.79 -18.26 -8.64
CA GLU A 137 -9.54 -18.69 -7.46
C GLU A 137 -9.79 -17.52 -6.49
N MET A 138 -8.75 -16.75 -6.18
CA MET A 138 -8.86 -15.56 -5.33
C MET A 138 -9.82 -14.50 -5.92
N MET A 139 -9.87 -14.35 -7.25
CA MET A 139 -10.84 -13.48 -7.91
C MET A 139 -12.29 -13.99 -7.75
N GLU A 140 -12.54 -15.30 -7.77
CA GLU A 140 -13.87 -15.86 -7.51
C GLU A 140 -14.31 -15.68 -6.05
N GLU A 141 -13.38 -15.82 -5.10
CA GLU A 141 -13.62 -15.48 -3.70
C GLU A 141 -13.96 -13.99 -3.55
N LEU A 142 -13.19 -13.11 -4.18
CA LEU A 142 -13.43 -11.66 -4.18
C LEU A 142 -14.82 -11.31 -4.72
N LYS A 143 -15.25 -11.91 -5.84
CA LYS A 143 -16.60 -11.70 -6.39
C LYS A 143 -17.68 -12.13 -5.39
N SER A 144 -17.46 -13.20 -4.63
CA SER A 144 -18.37 -13.67 -3.58
C SER A 144 -18.43 -12.69 -2.40
N LEU A 145 -17.28 -12.17 -1.97
CA LEU A 145 -17.21 -11.14 -0.94
C LEU A 145 -17.86 -9.82 -1.38
N LEU A 146 -17.70 -9.41 -2.64
CA LEU A 146 -18.38 -8.23 -3.19
C LEU A 146 -19.90 -8.39 -3.18
N ARG A 147 -20.40 -9.58 -3.56
CA ARG A 147 -21.84 -9.89 -3.47
C ARG A 147 -22.35 -9.84 -2.03
N TYR A 148 -21.55 -10.30 -1.07
CA TYR A 148 -21.87 -10.17 0.35
C TYR A 148 -21.92 -8.70 0.78
N VAL A 149 -20.92 -7.88 0.45
CA VAL A 149 -20.90 -6.44 0.82
C VAL A 149 -22.07 -5.68 0.19
N TYR A 150 -22.39 -5.93 -1.07
CA TYR A 150 -23.50 -5.30 -1.77
C TYR A 150 -24.87 -5.94 -1.50
N GLN A 151 -24.93 -7.03 -0.72
CA GLN A 151 -26.15 -7.78 -0.43
C GLN A 151 -26.93 -8.14 -1.71
N THR A 152 -26.23 -8.69 -2.71
CA THR A 152 -26.80 -9.04 -4.02
C THR A 152 -26.50 -10.47 -4.43
N LYS A 153 -27.36 -11.03 -5.29
CA LYS A 153 -27.15 -12.33 -5.95
C LYS A 153 -26.69 -12.19 -7.40
N ASN A 154 -26.45 -10.97 -7.88
CA ASN A 154 -26.11 -10.72 -9.29
C ASN A 154 -24.80 -11.42 -9.67
N PRO A 155 -24.81 -12.32 -10.68
CA PRO A 155 -23.61 -13.05 -11.09
C PRO A 155 -22.55 -12.10 -11.68
N LEU A 156 -22.99 -11.04 -12.36
CA LEU A 156 -22.14 -9.98 -12.89
C LEU A 156 -21.78 -8.97 -11.80
N THR A 157 -20.97 -9.42 -10.84
CA THR A 157 -20.38 -8.61 -9.76
C THR A 157 -18.88 -8.85 -9.76
N PHE A 158 -18.08 -7.81 -9.99
CA PHE A 158 -16.62 -7.89 -10.14
C PHE A 158 -15.95 -6.55 -9.80
N PRO A 159 -14.66 -6.54 -9.42
CA PRO A 159 -13.93 -5.30 -9.13
C PRO A 159 -13.58 -4.55 -10.42
N LEU A 160 -13.53 -3.22 -10.34
CA LEU A 160 -13.00 -2.35 -11.39
C LEU A 160 -11.64 -1.79 -10.97
N SER A 161 -10.67 -1.82 -11.89
CA SER A 161 -9.31 -1.33 -11.64
C SER A 161 -9.25 0.21 -11.74
N GLY A 162 -9.70 0.90 -10.69
CA GLY A 162 -9.65 2.36 -10.62
C GLY A 162 -10.25 2.94 -9.33
N PRO A 163 -10.15 4.27 -9.13
CA PRO A 163 -10.83 4.95 -8.03
C PRO A 163 -12.36 4.90 -8.19
N GLY A 164 -13.11 5.29 -7.16
CA GLY A 164 -14.58 5.25 -7.18
C GLY A 164 -15.24 5.99 -8.36
N SER A 165 -14.60 7.04 -8.89
CA SER A 165 -15.10 7.75 -10.08
C SER A 165 -15.06 6.91 -11.35
N VAL A 166 -14.16 5.93 -11.47
CA VAL A 166 -14.16 4.97 -12.60
C VAL A 166 -15.39 4.07 -12.53
N GLY A 167 -15.83 3.67 -11.33
CA GLY A 167 -17.07 2.92 -11.17
C GLY A 167 -18.30 3.69 -11.64
N MET A 168 -18.35 5.00 -11.33
CA MET A 168 -19.40 5.88 -11.85
C MET A 168 -19.35 5.97 -13.38
N GLU A 169 -18.20 6.29 -13.96
CA GLU A 169 -18.04 6.42 -15.41
C GLU A 169 -18.37 5.12 -16.15
N TYR A 170 -17.92 3.97 -15.62
CA TYR A 170 -18.20 2.65 -16.17
C TYR A 170 -19.70 2.43 -16.36
N CYS A 171 -20.52 2.83 -15.40
CA CYS A 171 -21.98 2.75 -15.50
C CYS A 171 -22.54 3.58 -16.66
N PHE A 172 -22.11 4.84 -16.81
CA PHE A 172 -22.61 5.72 -17.88
C PHE A 172 -22.17 5.26 -19.26
N VAL A 173 -20.89 4.93 -19.43
CA VAL A 173 -20.33 4.52 -20.74
C VAL A 173 -20.96 3.22 -21.26
N ASN A 174 -21.39 2.33 -20.36
CA ASN A 174 -22.01 1.06 -20.77
C ASN A 174 -23.55 1.10 -20.87
N MET A 175 -24.22 2.05 -20.21
CA MET A 175 -25.69 2.10 -20.16
C MET A 175 -26.32 3.23 -20.98
N VAL A 176 -25.57 4.30 -21.29
CA VAL A 176 -26.10 5.45 -22.02
C VAL A 176 -25.75 5.34 -23.50
N VAL A 177 -26.78 5.41 -24.35
CA VAL A 177 -26.65 5.56 -25.79
C VAL A 177 -26.83 7.05 -26.15
N PRO A 178 -26.09 7.59 -27.13
CA PRO A 178 -26.29 8.96 -27.58
C PRO A 178 -27.76 9.26 -27.92
N GLY A 179 -28.31 10.33 -27.34
CA GLY A 179 -29.71 10.73 -27.45
C GLY A 179 -30.60 10.27 -26.28
N ASP A 180 -30.15 9.35 -25.43
CA ASP A 180 -30.92 8.90 -24.27
C ASP A 180 -31.18 10.05 -23.30
N LYS A 181 -32.40 10.14 -22.78
CA LYS A 181 -32.69 11.04 -21.66
C LYS A 181 -32.20 10.40 -20.37
N VAL A 182 -31.39 11.13 -19.60
CA VAL A 182 -30.80 10.63 -18.36
C VAL A 182 -31.17 11.53 -17.21
N ILE A 183 -31.99 11.06 -16.27
CA ILE A 183 -32.29 11.85 -15.07
C ILE A 183 -31.11 11.79 -14.10
N VAL A 184 -30.63 12.96 -13.67
CA VAL A 184 -29.55 13.09 -12.68
C VAL A 184 -30.05 13.88 -11.48
N CYS A 185 -30.10 13.23 -10.32
CA CYS A 185 -30.42 13.90 -9.07
C CYS A 185 -29.15 14.55 -8.50
N GLN A 186 -29.18 15.87 -8.30
CA GLN A 186 -28.04 16.64 -7.84
C GLN A 186 -28.36 17.36 -6.52
N ASN A 187 -27.72 16.90 -5.45
CA ASN A 187 -27.72 17.54 -4.14
C ASN A 187 -26.28 17.74 -3.59
N GLY A 188 -25.29 17.76 -4.48
CA GLY A 188 -23.87 17.87 -4.14
C GLY A 188 -22.92 17.66 -5.33
N VAL A 189 -21.62 17.59 -5.02
CA VAL A 189 -20.53 17.47 -6.02
C VAL A 189 -20.70 16.26 -6.95
N PHE A 190 -21.11 15.11 -6.40
CA PHE A 190 -21.17 13.87 -7.18
C PHE A 190 -22.28 13.85 -8.24
N GLY A 191 -23.40 14.54 -8.00
CA GLY A 191 -24.45 14.71 -9.02
C GLY A 191 -23.93 15.52 -10.22
N GLY A 192 -23.08 16.52 -9.98
CA GLY A 192 -22.42 17.26 -11.06
C GLY A 192 -21.49 16.39 -11.91
N ARG A 193 -20.74 15.47 -11.28
CA ARG A 193 -19.91 14.49 -12.00
C ARG A 193 -20.75 13.50 -12.83
N MET A 194 -21.88 13.06 -12.30
CA MET A 194 -22.83 12.21 -13.04
C MET A 194 -23.40 12.95 -14.26
N LEU A 195 -23.75 14.23 -14.11
CA LEU A 195 -24.21 15.09 -15.19
C LEU A 195 -23.17 15.21 -16.32
N GLU A 196 -21.91 15.46 -15.97
CA GLU A 196 -20.82 15.50 -16.95
C GLU A 196 -20.64 14.17 -17.69
N ASN A 197 -20.69 13.04 -16.97
CA ASN A 197 -20.59 11.71 -17.58
C ASN A 197 -21.74 11.45 -18.56
N ALA A 198 -22.97 11.75 -18.17
CA ALA A 198 -24.14 11.58 -19.03
C ALA A 198 -24.01 12.40 -20.33
N ALA A 199 -23.62 13.67 -20.22
CA ALA A 199 -23.43 14.55 -21.37
C ALA A 199 -22.29 14.08 -22.28
N ARG A 200 -21.16 13.63 -21.71
CA ARG A 200 -20.00 13.12 -22.48
C ARG A 200 -20.30 11.83 -23.22
N CYS A 201 -21.21 11.00 -22.70
CA CYS A 201 -21.70 9.80 -23.39
C CYS A 201 -22.72 10.13 -24.49
N GLY A 202 -23.04 11.40 -24.73
CA GLY A 202 -24.02 11.85 -25.72
C GLY A 202 -25.47 11.77 -25.23
N GLY A 203 -25.71 11.49 -23.96
CA GLY A 203 -27.03 11.56 -23.36
C GLY A 203 -27.54 13.00 -23.26
N SER A 204 -28.85 13.15 -23.14
CA SER A 204 -29.56 14.39 -22.85
C SER A 204 -29.96 14.40 -21.37
N PRO A 205 -29.10 14.92 -20.47
CA PRO A 205 -29.38 14.89 -19.04
C PRO A 205 -30.54 15.80 -18.64
N VAL A 206 -31.37 15.32 -17.71
CA VAL A 206 -32.46 16.06 -17.06
C VAL A 206 -32.14 16.15 -15.57
N VAL A 207 -31.90 17.36 -15.08
CA VAL A 207 -31.44 17.55 -13.70
C VAL A 207 -32.63 17.71 -12.75
N VAL A 208 -32.63 16.93 -11.67
CA VAL A 208 -33.48 17.14 -10.49
C VAL A 208 -32.58 17.70 -9.40
N GLU A 209 -32.70 19.00 -9.13
CA GLU A 209 -31.83 19.70 -8.20
C GLU A 209 -32.49 19.88 -6.83
N ASP A 210 -31.71 19.58 -5.79
CA ASP A 210 -32.05 19.80 -4.39
C ASP A 210 -30.91 20.51 -3.67
N LYS A 211 -31.24 21.12 -2.54
CA LYS A 211 -30.29 21.90 -1.75
C LYS A 211 -29.13 21.00 -1.27
N TRP A 212 -27.92 21.54 -1.34
CA TRP A 212 -26.74 20.84 -0.82
C TRP A 212 -26.87 20.50 0.66
N GLY A 213 -26.56 19.25 1.01
CA GLY A 213 -26.69 18.73 2.37
C GLY A 213 -28.08 18.21 2.73
N GLU A 214 -29.07 18.41 1.85
CA GLU A 214 -30.41 17.83 2.00
C GLU A 214 -30.55 16.56 1.13
N PRO A 215 -31.38 15.59 1.52
CA PRO A 215 -31.70 14.46 0.66
C PRO A 215 -32.45 14.90 -0.59
N VAL A 216 -32.32 14.14 -1.67
CA VAL A 216 -33.14 14.32 -2.89
C VAL A 216 -34.60 14.05 -2.56
N ASP A 217 -35.51 14.92 -3.01
CA ASP A 217 -36.95 14.74 -2.84
C ASP A 217 -37.47 13.62 -3.78
N PRO A 218 -37.96 12.48 -3.24
CA PRO A 218 -38.47 11.40 -4.07
C PRO A 218 -39.64 11.81 -4.97
N GLN A 219 -40.47 12.78 -4.54
CA GLN A 219 -41.61 13.23 -5.34
C GLN A 219 -41.14 14.03 -6.56
N LYS A 220 -40.11 14.87 -6.42
CA LYS A 220 -39.52 15.59 -7.57
C LYS A 220 -38.95 14.62 -8.60
N LEU A 221 -38.28 13.55 -8.14
CA LEU A 221 -37.78 12.49 -9.01
C LEU A 221 -38.92 11.77 -9.75
N GLU A 222 -39.97 11.38 -9.03
CA GLU A 222 -41.16 10.74 -9.61
C GLU A 222 -41.83 11.63 -10.68
N ASP A 223 -41.98 12.92 -10.40
CA ASP A 223 -42.57 13.88 -11.35
C ASP A 223 -41.69 14.06 -12.59
N ALA A 224 -40.36 14.11 -12.41
CA ALA A 224 -39.40 14.17 -13.50
C ALA A 224 -39.45 12.91 -14.38
N LEU A 225 -39.55 11.72 -13.78
CA LEU A 225 -39.70 10.45 -14.50
C LEU A 225 -40.98 10.44 -15.33
N LYS A 226 -42.12 10.85 -14.76
CA LYS A 226 -43.41 10.93 -15.48
C LYS A 226 -43.36 11.89 -16.66
N LYS A 227 -42.72 13.05 -16.50
CA LYS A 227 -42.62 14.08 -17.53
C LYS A 227 -41.69 13.68 -18.69
N ASN A 228 -40.72 12.81 -18.45
CA ASN A 228 -39.65 12.48 -19.40
C ASN A 228 -39.66 11.02 -19.90
N LYS A 229 -40.78 10.31 -19.75
CA LYS A 229 -41.00 9.00 -20.38
C LYS A 229 -40.83 9.01 -21.90
#